data_AF-A0A352BTG0-F1
#
_entry.id   AF-A0A352BTG0-F1
#
_cell.length_a   1.000
_cell.length_b   1.000
_cell.length_c   1.000
_cell.angle_alpha   90.00
_cell.angle_beta   90.00
_cell.angle_gamma   90.00
#
_symmetry.space_group_name_H-M   'P 1'
#
loop_
_entity.id
_entity.type
_entity.pdbx_description
1 polymer ?
#
loop_
_entity_poly.entity_id
_entity_poly.type
_entity_poly.pdbx_seq_one_letter_code
_entity_poly.pdbx_strand_id
1 'polypeptide(L)' 'SVDPENDQGALLAHKTFWQFPKHPRLKATITEFIYVPDKVQDGPYLLELQTAAIVNDATFSRPLIYALEAL' A
#
# COMPACT_ATOMS: atom_id res chain seq x y z
N SER A 1 2.47 4.63 -8.31
CA SER A 1 1.67 5.82 -7.99
C SER A 1 0.19 5.47 -7.97
N VAL A 2 -0.51 5.80 -6.89
CA VAL A 2 -1.98 5.84 -6.85
C VAL A 2 -2.56 7.10 -7.53
N ASP A 3 -1.71 8.07 -7.84
CA ASP A 3 -2.03 9.25 -8.64
C ASP A 3 -1.49 9.10 -10.08
N PRO A 4 -2.06 9.80 -11.08
CA PRO A 4 -1.48 9.84 -12.43
C PRO A 4 -0.02 10.29 -12.41
N GLU A 5 0.80 9.74 -13.31
CA GLU A 5 2.22 10.08 -13.40
C GLU A 5 2.46 11.58 -13.67
N ASN A 6 1.59 12.19 -14.47
CA ASN A 6 1.61 13.62 -14.76
C ASN A 6 0.30 14.27 -14.32
N ASP A 7 0.24 14.69 -13.06
CA ASP A 7 -0.91 15.37 -12.44
C ASP A 7 -0.61 16.82 -12.05
N GLN A 8 0.53 17.38 -12.52
CA GLN A 8 1.04 18.70 -12.14
C GLN A 8 1.31 18.86 -10.63
N GLY A 9 1.58 17.77 -9.91
CA GLY A 9 1.88 17.77 -8.47
C GLY A 9 0.63 17.87 -7.59
N ALA A 10 -0.54 17.51 -8.11
CA ALA A 10 -1.81 17.62 -7.39
C ALA A 10 -1.91 16.65 -6.20
N LEU A 11 -1.42 15.41 -6.34
CA LEU A 11 -1.38 14.35 -5.33
C LEU A 11 -2.75 14.10 -4.66
N LEU A 12 -3.83 14.11 -5.46
CA LEU A 12 -5.19 14.10 -4.94
C LEU A 12 -5.53 12.77 -4.25
N ALA A 13 -5.12 11.63 -4.83
CA ALA A 13 -5.35 10.32 -4.25
C ALA A 13 -4.57 10.16 -2.95
N HIS A 14 -3.28 10.53 -2.92
CA HIS A 14 -2.47 10.52 -1.70
C HIS A 14 -3.09 11.39 -0.59
N LYS A 15 -3.42 12.66 -0.89
CA LYS A 15 -4.02 13.61 0.07
C LYS A 15 -5.34 13.09 0.62
N THR A 16 -6.19 12.54 -0.23
CA THR A 16 -7.50 12.00 0.16
C THR A 16 -7.34 10.74 1.00
N PHE A 17 -6.49 9.79 0.59
CA PHE A 17 -6.22 8.53 1.28
C PHE A 17 -5.70 8.75 2.71
N TRP A 18 -4.81 9.72 2.89
CA TRP A 18 -4.30 10.07 4.22
C TRP A 18 -5.10 11.14 4.94
N GLN A 19 -6.15 11.71 4.36
CA GLN A 19 -6.91 12.84 4.96
C GLN A 19 -6.00 14.06 5.31
N PHE A 20 -4.95 14.26 4.52
CA PHE A 20 -3.98 15.34 4.70
C PHE A 20 -4.51 16.66 4.11
N PRO A 21 -4.26 17.83 4.74
CA PRO A 21 -3.49 18.05 5.97
C PRO A 21 -4.34 18.03 7.26
N LYS A 22 -5.67 17.92 7.16
CA LYS A 22 -6.58 18.23 8.27
C LYS A 22 -6.53 17.18 9.39
N HIS A 23 -6.70 15.90 9.05
CA HIS A 23 -6.76 14.80 10.03
C HIS A 23 -5.97 13.58 9.54
N PRO A 24 -4.63 13.65 9.48
CA PRO A 24 -3.84 12.59 8.87
C PRO A 24 -4.08 11.19 9.46
N ARG A 25 -4.37 10.22 8.59
CA ARG A 25 -4.51 8.81 8.96
C ARG A 25 -3.13 8.16 9.13
N LEU A 26 -2.58 8.24 10.34
CA LEU A 26 -1.22 7.77 10.66
C LEU A 26 -1.04 6.24 10.64
N LYS A 27 -2.14 5.47 10.73
CA LYS A 27 -2.11 4.00 10.73
C LYS A 27 -2.52 3.41 9.38
N ALA A 28 -2.07 4.02 8.28
CA ALA A 28 -2.34 3.55 6.94
C ALA A 28 -1.15 3.81 6.02
N THR A 29 -0.84 2.82 5.18
CA THR A 29 0.26 2.87 4.22
C THR A 29 -0.28 2.70 2.80
N ILE A 30 0.42 3.26 1.83
CA ILE A 30 0.25 2.96 0.41
C ILE A 30 1.43 2.06 0.02
N THR A 31 1.13 0.91 -0.58
CA THR A 31 2.13 0.01 -1.18
C THR A 31 1.98 0.08 -2.69
N GLU A 32 3.08 0.36 -3.38
CA GLU A 32 3.10 0.48 -4.84
C GLU A 32 3.97 -0.63 -5.44
N PHE A 33 3.77 -0.90 -6.73
CA PHE A 33 4.54 -1.90 -7.48
C PHE A 33 4.50 -3.31 -6.90
N ILE A 34 3.44 -3.66 -6.16
CA ILE A 34 3.19 -5.05 -5.81
C ILE A 34 2.86 -5.85 -7.07
N TYR A 35 3.43 -7.04 -7.18
CA TYR A 35 3.10 -8.01 -8.22
C TYR A 35 2.47 -9.24 -7.58
N VAL A 36 1.29 -9.62 -8.06
CA VAL A 36 0.59 -10.86 -7.69
C VAL A 36 0.39 -11.67 -8.98
N PRO A 37 0.84 -12.93 -9.04
CA PRO A 37 0.65 -13.75 -10.24
C PRO A 37 -0.83 -13.99 -10.58
N ASP A 38 -1.20 -13.95 -11.86
CA ASP A 38 -2.59 -14.11 -12.35
C ASP A 38 -3.27 -15.42 -11.92
N LYS A 39 -2.49 -16.45 -11.57
CA LYS A 39 -3.01 -17.73 -11.06
C LYS A 39 -3.57 -17.65 -9.63
N VAL A 40 -3.29 -16.56 -8.90
CA VAL A 40 -3.81 -16.32 -7.56
C VAL A 40 -5.27 -15.89 -7.70
N GLN A 41 -6.17 -16.54 -6.98
CA GLN A 41 -7.60 -16.23 -7.03
C GLN A 41 -7.94 -15.02 -6.18
N ASP A 42 -8.97 -14.29 -6.56
CA ASP A 42 -9.52 -13.21 -5.72
C ASP A 42 -10.08 -13.78 -4.41
N GLY A 43 -9.84 -13.08 -3.30
CA GLY A 43 -10.33 -13.49 -2.00
C GLY A 43 -9.55 -12.86 -0.84
N PRO A 44 -9.93 -13.18 0.41
CA PRO A 44 -9.19 -12.74 1.58
C PRO A 44 -7.89 -13.55 1.74
N TYR A 45 -6.80 -12.84 2.00
CA TYR A 45 -5.48 -13.39 2.30
C TYR A 45 -4.94 -12.73 3.58
N LEU A 46 -4.12 -13.46 4.34
CA LEU A 46 -3.30 -12.84 5.37
C LEU A 46 -2.15 -12.10 4.67
N LEU A 47 -2.05 -10.79 4.89
CA LEU A 47 -0.93 -9.97 4.44
C LEU A 47 0.11 -9.84 5.55
N GLU A 48 1.31 -10.34 5.31
CA GLU A 48 2.50 -9.99 6.07
C GLU A 48 3.28 -8.93 5.29
N LEU A 49 3.41 -7.72 5.86
CA LEU A 49 4.11 -6.62 5.25
C LEU A 49 5.42 -6.35 5.99
N GLN A 50 6.53 -6.77 5.41
CA GLN A 50 7.87 -6.52 5.96
C GLN A 50 8.42 -5.20 5.40
N THR A 51 9.06 -4.40 6.25
CA THR A 51 9.71 -3.12 5.86
C THR A 51 11.10 -3.02 6.46
N ALA A 52 11.99 -2.24 5.83
CA ALA A 52 13.30 -1.95 6.42
C ALA A 52 13.17 -1.08 7.68
N ALA A 53 14.03 -1.34 8.68
CA ALA A 53 14.08 -0.60 9.94
C ALA A 53 14.83 0.73 9.79
N ILE A 54 14.31 1.63 8.95
CA ILE A 54 14.88 2.96 8.67
C ILE A 54 13.81 4.04 8.84
N VAL A 55 14.24 5.26 9.19
CA VAL A 55 13.37 6.44 9.17
C VAL A 55 13.55 7.14 7.84
N ASN A 56 12.52 7.11 7.01
CA ASN A 56 12.48 7.77 5.71
C ASN A 56 11.04 8.13 5.34
N ASP A 57 10.82 8.91 4.28
CA ASP A 57 9.50 9.24 3.74
C ASP A 57 8.79 8.02 3.13
N ALA A 58 9.55 7.08 2.59
CA ALA A 58 9.10 5.76 2.14
C ALA A 58 10.16 4.67 2.44
N THR A 59 9.74 3.41 2.44
CA THR A 59 10.62 2.25 2.65
C THR A 59 10.29 1.15 1.65
N PHE A 60 11.31 0.41 1.22
CA PHE A 60 11.07 -0.81 0.46
C PHE A 60 10.33 -1.82 1.33
N SER A 61 9.42 -2.58 0.70
CA SER A 61 8.64 -3.59 1.40
C SER A 61 8.70 -4.94 0.69
N ARG A 62 8.51 -6.00 1.47
CA ARG A 62 8.32 -7.36 0.98
C ARG A 62 6.92 -7.83 1.40
N PRO A 63 5.90 -7.61 0.56
CA PRO A 63 4.56 -8.12 0.82
C PRO A 63 4.53 -9.64 0.58
N LEU A 64 4.07 -10.38 1.57
CA LEU A 64 3.81 -11.81 1.50
C LEU A 64 2.31 -12.04 1.76
N ILE A 65 1.66 -12.81 0.89
CA ILE A 65 0.25 -13.17 1.04
C ILE A 65 0.13 -14.67 1.30
N TYR A 66 -0.70 -15.02 2.28
CA TYR A 66 -0.98 -16.41 2.65
C TYR A 66 -2.47 -16.67 2.49
N ALA A 67 -2.81 -17.75 1.78
CA ALA A 67 -4.20 -18.18 1.66
C ALA A 67 -4.74 -18.49 3.06
N LEU A 68 -5.95 -18.03 3.35
CA LEU A 68 -6.64 -18.40 4.57
C LEU A 68 -7.20 -19.81 4.40
N GLU A 69 -6.83 -20.73 5.27
CA GLU A 69 -7.57 -22.00 5.37
C GLU A 69 -8.95 -21.73 5.96
N ALA A 70 -9.97 -22.36 5.39
CA ALA A 70 -11.26 -22.43 6.04
C ALA A 70 -11.11 -23.27 7.31
N LEU A 71 -11.45 -22.68 8.46
CA LEU A 71 -11.61 -23.41 9.72
C LEU A 71 -12.80 -24.38 9.64
#